data_AF-A0A7C2IXW0-F1
#
_entry.id   AF-A0A7C2IXW0-F1
#
_cell.length_a   1.000
_cell.length_b   1.000
_cell.length_c   1.000
_cell.angle_alpha   90.00
_cell.angle_beta   90.00
_cell.angle_gamma   90.00
#
_symmetry.space_group_name_H-M   'P 1'
#
loop_
_entity.id
_entity.type
_entity.pdbx_description
1 polymer ?
#
loop_
_entity_poly.entity_id
_entity_poly.type
_entity_poly.pdbx_seq_one_letter_code
_entity_poly.pdbx_strand_id
1 'polypeptide(L)'
;MIAYVRDVWLGFLSILVSMGVTLRHLFTPALTVQYPKEKRRLPLRSLNRHVLTIELATGKLKCTACDACAKICPTRCITIVGAGKGKERHPIEFVIDHNLCMYCNLCVEVCPFDAITMWTGDFEIGAFNRMGLVFDQTALHAEKFYPTPMTPELVEAAPAKK
;
A
#
# COMPACT_ATOMS: atom_id res chain seq x y z
N MET A 1 -51.30 37.68 -4.16
CA MET A 1 -51.78 36.36 -4.60
C MET A 1 -51.09 35.89 -5.90
N ILE A 2 -51.05 36.71 -6.96
CA ILE A 2 -50.38 36.37 -8.24
C ILE A 2 -48.86 36.11 -8.08
N ALA A 3 -48.15 36.90 -7.26
CA ALA A 3 -46.72 36.69 -7.00
C ALA A 3 -46.42 35.34 -6.33
N TYR A 4 -47.24 34.94 -5.35
CA TYR A 4 -47.09 33.65 -4.65
C TYR A 4 -47.32 32.45 -5.59
N VAL A 5 -48.34 32.53 -6.45
CA VAL A 5 -48.61 31.48 -7.45
C VAL A 5 -47.46 31.36 -8.45
N ARG A 6 -46.84 32.48 -8.86
CA ARG A 6 -45.66 32.49 -9.72
C ARG A 6 -44.46 31.81 -9.04
N ASP A 7 -44.23 32.08 -7.76
CA ASP A 7 -43.10 31.53 -7.01
C ASP A 7 -43.26 30.02 -6.77
N VAL A 8 -44.48 29.56 -6.49
CA VAL A 8 -44.81 28.12 -6.41
C VAL A 8 -44.58 27.42 -7.76
N TRP A 9 -44.93 28.06 -8.88
CA TRP A 9 -44.71 27.52 -10.22
C TRP A 9 -43.23 27.46 -10.62
N LEU A 10 -42.46 28.48 -10.28
CA LEU A 10 -41.00 28.50 -10.46
C LEU A 10 -40.31 27.41 -9.62
N GLY A 11 -40.74 27.24 -8.37
CA GLY A 11 -40.27 26.16 -7.50
C GLY A 11 -40.58 24.78 -8.09
N PHE A 12 -41.80 24.57 -8.59
CA PHE A 12 -42.18 23.30 -9.22
C PHE A 12 -41.36 23.02 -10.50
N LEU A 13 -41.17 24.01 -11.36
CA LEU A 13 -40.31 23.88 -12.55
C LEU A 13 -38.87 23.52 -12.17
N SER A 14 -38.32 24.12 -11.11
CA SER A 14 -36.97 23.78 -10.65
C SER A 14 -36.84 22.31 -10.22
N ILE A 15 -37.86 21.76 -9.55
CA ILE A 15 -37.89 20.34 -9.16
C ILE A 15 -37.93 19.43 -10.39
N LEU A 16 -38.74 19.78 -11.40
CA LEU A 16 -38.79 19.03 -12.65
C LEU A 16 -37.46 19.06 -13.41
N VAL A 17 -36.77 20.20 -13.41
CA VAL A 17 -35.41 20.30 -14.00
C VAL A 17 -34.44 19.40 -13.24
N SER A 18 -34.46 19.41 -11.90
CA SER A 18 -33.62 18.52 -11.08
C SER A 18 -33.92 17.04 -11.31
N MET A 19 -35.20 16.67 -11.40
CA MET A 19 -35.62 15.30 -11.72
C MET A 19 -35.18 14.89 -13.14
N GLY A 20 -35.15 15.82 -14.09
CA GLY A 20 -34.61 15.57 -15.43
C GLY A 20 -33.11 15.26 -15.40
N VAL A 21 -32.34 15.94 -14.54
CA VAL A 21 -30.89 15.66 -14.37
C VAL A 21 -30.67 14.30 -13.70
N THR A 22 -31.42 13.96 -12.65
CA THR A 22 -31.31 12.64 -11.99
C THR A 22 -31.72 11.51 -12.94
N LEU A 23 -32.78 11.70 -13.73
CA LEU A 23 -33.21 10.73 -14.73
C LEU A 23 -32.14 10.51 -15.81
N ARG A 24 -31.41 11.55 -16.23
CA ARG A 24 -30.26 11.39 -17.14
C ARG A 24 -29.15 10.54 -16.51
N HIS A 25 -28.82 10.75 -15.24
CA HIS A 25 -27.81 9.96 -14.55
C HIS A 25 -28.22 8.49 -14.32
N LEU A 26 -29.52 8.20 -14.21
CA LEU A 26 -30.02 6.83 -14.10
C LEU A 26 -29.65 5.96 -15.31
N PHE A 27 -29.57 6.56 -16.50
CA PHE A 27 -29.22 5.86 -17.74
C PHE A 27 -27.72 5.93 -18.10
N THR A 28 -26.89 6.57 -17.27
CA THR A 28 -25.43 6.54 -17.48
C THR A 28 -24.83 5.24 -16.94
N PRO A 29 -23.77 4.69 -17.59
CA PRO A 29 -23.12 3.48 -17.09
C PRO A 29 -22.50 3.73 -15.71
N ALA A 30 -22.58 2.74 -14.83
CA ALA A 30 -22.02 2.83 -13.49
C ALA A 30 -20.48 2.83 -13.53
N LEU A 31 -19.84 3.81 -12.88
CA LEU A 31 -18.38 3.88 -12.70
C LEU A 31 -17.85 2.98 -11.57
N THR A 32 -18.72 2.20 -10.93
CA THR A 32 -18.38 1.35 -9.80
C THR A 32 -17.53 0.16 -10.22
N VAL A 33 -16.47 -0.13 -9.47
CA VAL A 33 -15.68 -1.36 -9.62
C VAL A 33 -16.19 -2.38 -8.60
N GLN A 34 -16.54 -3.58 -9.06
CA GLN A 34 -17.17 -4.60 -8.22
C GLN A 34 -16.12 -5.42 -7.44
N TYR A 35 -15.72 -4.91 -6.27
CA TYR A 35 -14.88 -5.65 -5.34
C TYR A 35 -15.68 -6.80 -4.68
N PRO A 36 -15.13 -8.02 -4.53
CA PRO A 36 -13.74 -8.45 -4.71
C PRO A 36 -13.42 -9.04 -6.10
N LYS A 37 -14.40 -9.12 -7.01
CA LYS A 37 -14.26 -9.77 -8.32
C LYS A 37 -13.32 -9.01 -9.25
N GLU A 38 -13.42 -7.69 -9.25
CA GLU A 38 -12.56 -6.80 -10.02
C GLU A 38 -11.81 -5.87 -9.06
N LYS A 39 -10.47 -5.87 -9.17
CA LYS A 39 -9.60 -5.00 -8.39
C LYS A 39 -9.06 -3.88 -9.28
N ARG A 40 -8.98 -2.67 -8.73
CA ARG A 40 -8.34 -1.55 -9.43
C ARG A 40 -6.84 -1.81 -9.56
N ARG A 41 -6.27 -1.44 -10.71
CA ARG A 41 -4.81 -1.47 -10.88
C ARG A 41 -4.20 -0.39 -10.00
N LEU A 42 -3.27 -0.78 -9.15
CA LEU A 42 -2.50 0.14 -8.33
C LEU A 42 -1.29 0.68 -9.12
N PRO A 43 -0.88 1.93 -8.89
CA PRO A 43 0.38 2.42 -9.43
C PRO A 43 1.56 1.66 -8.80
N LEU A 44 2.69 1.62 -9.51
CA LEU A 44 3.88 0.88 -9.07
C LEU A 44 4.39 1.33 -7.69
N ARG A 45 4.38 2.64 -7.43
CA ARG A 45 4.79 3.24 -6.15
C ARG A 45 3.66 3.33 -5.12
N SER A 46 2.68 2.45 -5.20
CA SER A 46 1.62 2.37 -4.19
C SER A 46 2.21 1.93 -2.85
N LEU A 47 1.77 2.58 -1.78
CA LEU A 47 2.24 2.31 -0.42
C LEU A 47 1.34 1.22 0.18
N ASN A 48 1.86 0.00 0.25
CA ASN A 48 1.11 -1.16 0.72
C ASN A 48 1.88 -1.87 1.84
N ARG A 49 1.59 -3.16 2.04
CA ARG A 49 2.31 -4.03 3.00
C ARG A 49 3.82 -3.96 2.80
N HIS A 50 4.52 -3.84 3.93
CA HIS A 50 5.98 -3.87 3.99
C HIS A 50 6.49 -5.28 3.68
N VAL A 51 7.59 -5.34 2.93
CA VAL A 51 8.33 -6.58 2.65
C VAL A 51 9.83 -6.30 2.76
N LEU A 52 10.56 -7.24 3.33
CA LEU A 52 12.01 -7.26 3.39
C LEU A 52 12.57 -7.92 2.13
N THR A 53 13.38 -7.17 1.39
CA THR A 53 13.94 -7.63 0.12
C THR A 53 15.11 -8.59 0.33
N ILE A 54 15.30 -9.46 -0.65
CA ILE A 54 16.39 -10.42 -0.72
C ILE A 54 17.40 -10.03 -1.80
N GLU A 55 18.64 -10.46 -1.61
CA GLU A 55 19.68 -10.37 -2.61
C GLU A 55 19.52 -11.50 -3.65
N LEU A 56 19.49 -11.15 -4.94
CA LEU A 56 19.20 -12.09 -6.02
C LEU A 56 20.23 -13.22 -6.15
N ALA A 57 21.50 -12.93 -5.84
CA ALA A 57 22.61 -13.87 -6.01
C ALA A 57 22.71 -14.89 -4.86
N THR A 58 22.38 -14.48 -3.63
CA THR A 58 22.58 -15.29 -2.42
C THR A 58 21.28 -15.76 -1.77
N GLY A 59 20.14 -15.16 -2.14
CA GLY A 59 18.84 -15.41 -1.50
C GLY A 59 18.75 -14.93 -0.05
N LYS A 60 19.77 -14.23 0.45
CA LYS A 60 19.79 -13.70 1.83
C LYS A 60 19.07 -12.37 1.90
N LEU A 61 18.54 -12.04 3.08
CA LEU A 61 17.97 -10.73 3.35
C LEU A 61 19.02 -9.62 3.17
N LYS A 62 18.63 -8.53 2.52
CA LYS A 62 19.51 -7.35 2.36
C LYS A 62 19.69 -6.54 3.64
N CYS A 63 18.86 -6.78 4.67
CA CYS A 63 18.88 -6.03 5.91
C CYS A 63 20.13 -6.36 6.74
N THR A 64 20.82 -5.33 7.21
CA THR A 64 22.03 -5.44 8.06
C THR A 64 21.81 -5.02 9.52
N ALA A 65 20.54 -4.83 9.93
CA ALA A 65 20.16 -4.36 11.26
C ALA A 65 20.89 -3.06 11.70
N CYS A 66 20.88 -2.04 10.83
CA CYS A 66 21.49 -0.72 11.08
C CYS A 66 20.59 0.26 11.86
N ASP A 67 19.35 -0.13 12.15
CA ASP A 67 18.33 0.63 12.89
C ASP A 67 17.94 1.99 12.31
N ALA A 68 18.31 2.30 11.06
CA ALA A 68 17.95 3.56 10.41
C ALA A 68 16.43 3.71 10.25
N CYS A 69 15.75 2.65 9.81
CA CYS A 69 14.29 2.64 9.64
C CYS A 69 13.53 2.74 10.97
N ALA A 70 14.02 2.11 12.04
CA ALA A 70 13.41 2.20 13.37
C ALA A 70 13.54 3.61 13.96
N LYS A 71 14.69 4.28 13.73
CA LYS A 71 14.95 5.64 14.23
C LYS A 71 14.13 6.72 13.51
N ILE A 72 13.94 6.60 12.20
CA ILE A 72 13.17 7.60 11.43
C ILE A 72 11.66 7.43 11.62
N CYS A 73 11.19 6.25 12.05
CA CYS A 73 9.78 5.94 12.14
C CYS A 73 9.07 6.88 13.14
N PRO A 74 8.08 7.69 12.71
CA PRO A 74 7.41 8.65 13.58
C PRO A 74 6.59 7.95 14.67
N THR A 75 6.03 6.78 14.37
CA THR A 75 5.22 5.99 15.32
C THR A 75 6.03 4.94 16.07
N ARG A 76 7.32 4.77 15.75
CA ARG A 76 8.24 3.78 16.34
C ARG A 76 7.67 2.34 16.32
N CYS A 77 7.00 1.96 15.24
CA CYS A 77 6.37 0.65 15.10
C CYS A 77 7.31 -0.49 14.69
N ILE A 78 8.60 -0.20 14.46
CA ILE A 78 9.59 -1.16 13.96
C ILE A 78 10.54 -1.53 15.11
N THR A 79 10.64 -2.83 15.40
CA THR A 79 11.59 -3.38 16.39
C THR A 79 12.59 -4.27 15.67
N ILE A 80 13.88 -4.05 15.94
CA ILE A 80 14.99 -4.76 15.28
C ILE A 80 15.96 -5.24 16.34
N VAL A 81 16.30 -6.53 16.28
CA VAL A 81 17.36 -7.14 17.08
C VAL A 81 18.40 -7.69 16.13
N GLY A 82 19.60 -7.11 16.13
CA GLY A 82 20.71 -7.53 15.27
C GLY A 82 21.77 -8.32 16.02
N ALA A 83 22.28 -9.39 15.40
CA ALA A 83 23.50 -10.10 15.81
C ALA A 83 24.64 -9.90 14.81
N GLY A 84 25.85 -10.28 15.22
CA GLY A 84 27.06 -10.16 14.41
C GLY A 84 27.85 -8.89 14.70
N LYS A 85 29.10 -8.86 14.24
CA LYS A 85 30.02 -7.73 14.38
C LYS A 85 30.50 -7.26 13.01
N GLY A 86 30.64 -5.94 12.85
CA GLY A 86 31.16 -5.33 11.63
C GLY A 86 30.29 -5.64 10.41
N LYS A 87 30.90 -6.23 9.38
CA LYS A 87 30.28 -6.46 8.06
C LYS A 87 29.32 -7.65 8.02
N GLU A 88 29.34 -8.51 9.04
CA GLU A 88 28.48 -9.69 9.17
C GLU A 88 27.23 -9.44 10.02
N ARG A 89 26.90 -8.17 10.30
CA ARG A 89 25.71 -7.84 11.09
C ARG A 89 24.44 -8.20 10.32
N HIS A 90 23.55 -8.95 10.94
CA HIS A 90 22.29 -9.39 10.37
C HIS A 90 21.14 -9.27 11.39
N PRO A 91 19.89 -9.11 10.95
CA PRO A 91 18.73 -9.18 11.83
C PRO A 91 18.51 -10.62 12.32
N ILE A 92 18.35 -10.78 13.63
CA ILE A 92 17.79 -12.00 14.25
C ILE A 92 16.28 -11.88 14.30
N GLU A 93 15.80 -10.70 14.71
CA GLU A 93 14.39 -10.38 14.77
C GLU A 93 14.16 -9.03 14.09
N PHE A 94 13.11 -8.98 13.28
CA PHE A 94 12.63 -7.78 12.65
C PHE A 94 11.12 -7.83 12.66
N VAL A 95 10.49 -6.94 13.43
CA VAL A 95 9.05 -6.92 13.66
C VAL A 95 8.49 -5.56 13.29
N ILE A 96 7.38 -5.54 12.54
CA ILE A 96 6.61 -4.32 12.25
C ILE A 96 5.19 -4.49 12.79
N ASP A 97 4.78 -3.58 13.66
CA ASP A 97 3.39 -3.45 14.06
C ASP A 97 2.59 -2.61 13.04
N HIS A 98 1.75 -3.27 12.24
CA HIS A 98 0.89 -2.59 11.27
C HIS A 98 -0.31 -1.89 11.91
N ASN A 99 -0.62 -2.13 13.18
CA ASN A 99 -1.63 -1.35 13.91
C ASN A 99 -1.17 0.10 14.12
N LEU A 100 0.15 0.30 14.25
CA LEU A 100 0.77 1.60 14.52
C LEU A 100 1.37 2.24 13.28
N CYS A 101 1.54 1.51 12.18
CA CYS A 101 2.13 2.05 10.97
C CYS A 101 1.16 2.97 10.24
N MET A 102 1.64 4.14 9.81
CA MET A 102 0.87 5.09 9.00
C MET A 102 1.27 5.11 7.51
N TYR A 103 2.06 4.13 7.06
CA TYR A 103 2.48 3.95 5.66
C TYR A 103 3.12 5.18 5.02
N CYS A 104 3.98 5.88 5.76
CA CYS A 104 4.59 7.16 5.31
C CYS A 104 5.82 7.03 4.39
N ASN A 105 6.28 5.82 4.04
CA ASN A 105 7.45 5.56 3.18
C ASN A 105 8.84 5.96 3.73
N LEU A 106 8.93 6.63 4.88
CA LEU A 106 10.22 7.08 5.44
C LEU A 106 11.22 5.94 5.72
N CYS A 107 10.72 4.77 6.15
CA CYS A 107 11.55 3.60 6.41
C CYS A 107 12.20 3.03 5.14
N VAL A 108 11.54 3.15 3.99
CA VAL A 108 12.03 2.73 2.67
C VAL A 108 13.08 3.73 2.17
N GLU A 109 12.78 5.03 2.26
CA GLU A 109 13.68 6.08 1.76
C GLU A 109 14.98 6.20 2.55
N VAL A 110 14.95 5.98 3.86
CA VAL A 110 16.16 6.06 4.70
C VAL A 110 17.05 4.83 4.55
N CYS A 111 16.56 3.74 3.96
CA CYS A 111 17.28 2.47 3.95
C CYS A 111 18.47 2.55 2.98
N PRO A 112 19.73 2.45 3.45
CA PRO A 112 20.90 2.56 2.57
C PRO A 112 21.14 1.31 1.71
N PHE A 113 20.46 0.20 2.03
CA PHE A 113 20.62 -1.11 1.36
C PHE A 113 19.38 -1.53 0.57
N ASP A 114 18.36 -0.66 0.48
CA ASP A 114 17.07 -0.99 -0.15
C ASP A 114 16.46 -2.31 0.40
N ALA A 115 16.64 -2.54 1.70
CA ALA A 115 16.29 -3.79 2.37
C ALA A 115 14.81 -3.91 2.73
N ILE A 116 14.05 -2.81 2.70
CA ILE A 116 12.63 -2.76 2.99
C ILE A 116 11.92 -2.02 1.86
N THR A 117 10.78 -2.56 1.40
CA THR A 117 9.94 -1.94 0.38
C THR A 117 8.46 -2.08 0.75
N MET A 118 7.62 -1.19 0.19
CA MET A 118 6.15 -1.22 0.35
C MET A 118 5.42 -1.41 -0.98
N TRP A 119 6.16 -1.54 -2.08
CA TRP A 119 5.61 -1.54 -3.45
C TRP A 119 5.24 -2.94 -3.91
N THR A 120 4.45 -3.62 -3.07
CA THR A 120 4.04 -5.01 -3.28
C THR A 120 2.73 -5.13 -4.05
N GLY A 121 1.87 -4.11 -3.97
CA GLY A 121 0.48 -4.18 -4.42
C GLY A 121 -0.45 -4.89 -3.43
N ASP A 122 0.08 -5.39 -2.30
CA ASP A 122 -0.67 -6.13 -1.30
C ASP A 122 -1.22 -5.17 -0.23
N PHE A 123 -2.43 -4.65 -0.45
CA PHE A 123 -3.11 -3.75 0.49
C PHE A 123 -4.11 -4.48 1.41
N GLU A 124 -4.45 -5.73 1.12
CA GLU A 124 -5.50 -6.50 1.80
C GLU A 124 -4.95 -7.25 3.03
N ILE A 125 -4.47 -6.52 4.03
CA ILE A 125 -3.85 -7.11 5.24
C ILE A 125 -4.80 -7.26 6.43
N GLY A 126 -6.10 -7.43 6.20
CA GLY A 126 -7.08 -7.53 7.28
C GLY A 126 -6.86 -8.74 8.19
N ALA A 127 -6.86 -8.54 9.51
CA ALA A 127 -6.81 -9.60 10.50
C ALA A 127 -7.94 -9.46 11.53
N PHE A 128 -8.36 -10.58 12.13
CA PHE A 128 -9.42 -10.60 13.14
C PHE A 128 -8.95 -10.13 14.53
N ASN A 129 -7.65 -10.23 14.80
CA ASN A 129 -7.03 -9.85 16.06
C ASN A 129 -5.89 -8.86 15.83
N ARG A 130 -5.58 -8.05 16.87
CA ARG A 130 -4.48 -7.07 16.80
C ARG A 130 -3.13 -7.74 16.57
N MET A 131 -2.90 -8.88 17.21
CA MET A 131 -1.67 -9.65 17.06
C MET A 131 -1.45 -10.16 15.64
N GLY A 132 -2.52 -10.36 14.86
CA GLY A 132 -2.42 -10.77 13.47
C GLY A 132 -1.94 -9.66 12.52
N LEU A 133 -1.78 -8.42 13.00
CA LEU A 133 -1.20 -7.29 12.26
C LEU A 133 0.25 -6.98 12.69
N VAL A 134 0.78 -7.74 13.65
CA VAL A 134 2.19 -7.69 14.02
C VAL A 134 2.92 -8.69 13.14
N PHE A 135 3.73 -8.20 12.21
CA PHE A 135 4.43 -9.07 11.26
C PHE A 135 5.87 -9.28 11.69
N ASP A 136 6.22 -10.55 11.86
CA ASP A 136 7.59 -11.00 12.12
C ASP A 136 8.41 -11.03 10.82
N GLN A 137 9.71 -11.24 10.97
CA GLN A 137 10.67 -11.28 9.87
C GLN A 137 10.33 -12.33 8.81
N THR A 138 9.79 -13.47 9.23
CA THR A 138 9.33 -14.54 8.33
C THR A 138 8.11 -14.10 7.52
N ALA A 139 7.15 -13.43 8.15
CA ALA A 139 5.98 -12.88 7.49
C ALA A 139 6.33 -11.70 6.58
N LEU A 140 7.41 -10.97 6.85
CA LEU A 140 7.89 -9.88 6.00
C LEU A 140 8.83 -10.34 4.89
N HIS A 141 9.24 -11.61 4.87
CA HIS A 141 10.22 -12.10 3.91
C HIS A 141 9.68 -12.03 2.47
N ALA A 142 10.45 -11.44 1.55
CA ALA A 142 10.10 -11.41 0.14
C ALA A 142 10.11 -12.83 -0.47
N GLU A 143 9.01 -13.21 -1.11
CA GLU A 143 8.97 -14.43 -1.95
C GLU A 143 9.59 -14.19 -3.33
N LYS A 144 9.51 -12.94 -3.81
CA LYS A 144 9.94 -12.51 -5.16
C LYS A 144 10.71 -11.22 -5.05
N PHE A 145 11.50 -10.90 -6.08
CA PHE A 145 12.14 -9.60 -6.17
C PHE A 145 11.08 -8.51 -6.39
N TYR A 146 11.14 -7.47 -5.54
CA TYR A 146 10.31 -6.28 -5.68
C TYR A 146 11.18 -5.11 -6.12
N PRO A 147 10.72 -4.26 -7.05
CA PRO A 147 11.47 -3.09 -7.47
C PRO A 147 11.66 -2.12 -6.30
N THR A 148 12.78 -1.40 -6.31
CA THR A 148 13.11 -0.31 -5.36
C THR A 148 13.52 0.92 -6.17
N PRO A 149 13.57 2.14 -5.59
CA PRO A 149 13.83 3.33 -6.39
C PRO A 149 15.19 3.27 -7.09
N MET A 150 16.16 2.58 -6.49
CA MET A 150 17.49 2.36 -7.07
C MET A 150 17.58 1.11 -7.97
N THR A 151 16.62 0.19 -7.87
CA THR A 151 16.46 -0.93 -8.82
C THR A 151 15.06 -0.90 -9.43
N PRO A 152 14.80 0.04 -10.37
CA PRO A 152 13.59 0.00 -11.18
C PRO A 152 13.57 -1.33 -11.96
N GLU A 153 12.37 -1.89 -12.14
CA GLU A 153 12.11 -3.22 -12.70
C GLU A 153 13.17 -3.66 -13.73
N LEU A 154 13.83 -4.79 -13.46
CA LEU A 154 14.31 -5.59 -14.58
C LEU A 154 13.06 -5.93 -15.38
N VAL A 155 12.96 -5.32 -16.56
CA VAL A 155 11.98 -5.64 -17.60
C VAL A 155 11.88 -7.16 -17.64
N GLU A 156 10.69 -7.64 -17.28
CA GLU A 156 10.20 -9.01 -17.33
C GLU A 156 11.23 -10.02 -17.85
N ALA A 157 11.66 -10.96 -17.01
CA ALA A 157 12.12 -12.25 -17.54
C ALA A 157 11.03 -12.73 -18.50
N ALA A 158 11.35 -12.71 -19.79
CA ALA A 158 10.42 -13.00 -20.88
C ALA A 158 9.57 -14.23 -20.52
N PRO A 159 8.25 -14.20 -20.76
CA PRO A 159 7.40 -15.32 -20.44
C PRO A 159 7.98 -16.57 -21.12
N ALA A 160 8.20 -17.62 -20.33
CA ALA A 160 8.49 -18.94 -20.86
C ALA A 160 7.36 -19.30 -21.82
N LYS A 161 7.66 -19.25 -23.13
CA LYS A 161 6.79 -19.76 -24.18
C LYS A 161 6.37 -21.18 -23.79
N LYS A 162 5.08 -21.38 -23.61
CA LYS A 162 4.44 -22.66 -23.91
C LYS A 162 3.87 -22.56 -25.31
#